data_AF-A0A074SFT9-F1
#
_entry.id   AF-A0A074SFT9-F1
#
_cell.length_a   1.000
_cell.length_b   1.000
_cell.length_c   1.000
_cell.angle_alpha   90.00
_cell.angle_beta   90.00
_cell.angle_gamma   90.00
#
_symmetry.space_group_name_H-M   'P 1'
#
loop_
_entity.id
_entity.type
_entity.pdbx_description
1 polymer ?
#
loop_
_entity_poly.entity_id
_entity_poly.type
_entity_poly.pdbx_seq_one_letter_code
_entity_poly.pdbx_strand_id
1 'polypeptide(L)'
;MGTGGYFGYRYKRKYYRQYLSGFACPYLLGHGQRLVGIVPRDSSAFKDWVADRIMMLENAKTIGDIHDEVVHPDDGIGADDLGFKVTYDLAWTFPSSELSWTYVIDLDHLVFTINGTTHLRLDHMPPNLDGYIFSEYDERPVSEDYLCPRVNLWPAPNFDIEERQQKYEALQPIIVPVTEWGAPTWDELSASQRFSIEITHYLLRTTSYRFASAYAPSIRRDIGEFCWNVLCASVPALPIFQEGGMKNMNLPYRTLSCGWTNNWHSLGAYVKMHSIENQEAFKLLDTDYCWIRDCLVTFCAHFNDPIYVAHEVEQMVEKMRHDGHPESVGIILSSQQELVVVAVDGHKTRHSPVLDIRTTPRSENPGGATDGRLLLTYLLSPPLTVSPLPWRTQPRMLPCFPHSIIKLPPEVLQIIIRFVDMGTYLTLCRVSRSVHSICVANPRVGPYTILHRIPGFETIFAAQSTDDGDGALKMIDLQCSSLRHYAAWEPRKIAPGELDDLRRRKIIPCTDM
;
A
#
# COMPACT_ATOMS: atom_id res chain seq x y z
N MET A 1 -6.33 15.61 -36.79
CA MET A 1 -5.47 15.79 -35.60
C MET A 1 -4.95 14.41 -35.24
N GLY A 2 -3.66 14.16 -35.40
CA GLY A 2 -3.07 12.85 -35.12
C GLY A 2 -2.95 12.59 -33.62
N THR A 3 -2.98 11.33 -33.20
CA THR A 3 -2.60 10.93 -31.84
C THR A 3 -1.08 10.96 -31.75
N GLY A 4 -0.53 11.88 -30.96
CA GLY A 4 0.90 11.94 -30.65
C GLY A 4 1.28 10.95 -29.54
N GLY A 5 2.58 10.66 -29.41
CA GLY A 5 3.07 9.72 -28.42
C GLY A 5 4.58 9.68 -28.30
N TYR A 6 5.10 8.67 -27.61
CA TYR A 6 6.53 8.39 -27.54
C TYR A 6 6.82 6.92 -27.78
N PHE A 7 7.98 6.66 -28.36
CA PHE A 7 8.58 5.33 -28.44
C PHE A 7 9.98 5.38 -27.84
N GLY A 8 10.43 4.29 -27.23
CA GLY A 8 11.83 4.17 -26.87
C GLY A 8 12.27 2.76 -26.53
N TYR A 9 13.58 2.62 -26.38
CA TYR A 9 14.20 1.43 -25.83
C TYR A 9 14.59 1.66 -24.37
N ARG A 10 14.59 0.60 -23.55
CA ARG A 10 15.22 0.59 -22.23
C ARG A 10 16.36 -0.42 -22.20
N TYR A 11 17.55 0.04 -21.81
CA TYR A 11 18.74 -0.80 -21.66
C TYR A 11 19.66 -0.23 -20.59
N LYS A 12 20.20 -1.09 -19.73
CA LYS A 12 21.00 -0.73 -18.54
C LYS A 12 20.30 0.38 -17.73
N ARG A 13 18.97 0.26 -17.57
CA ARG A 13 18.08 1.20 -16.87
C ARG A 13 18.01 2.62 -17.47
N LYS A 14 18.47 2.80 -18.70
CA LYS A 14 18.39 4.06 -19.46
C LYS A 14 17.29 3.98 -20.49
N TYR A 15 16.52 5.05 -20.63
CA TYR A 15 15.55 5.19 -21.71
C TYR A 15 16.16 5.96 -22.87
N TYR A 16 15.99 5.41 -24.07
CA TYR A 16 16.38 6.01 -25.35
C TYR A 16 15.09 6.33 -26.10
N ARG A 17 14.60 7.56 -25.97
CA ARG A 17 13.26 7.95 -26.45
C ARG A 17 13.30 8.76 -27.74
N GLN A 18 12.21 8.64 -28.49
CA GLN A 18 11.87 9.40 -29.68
C GLN A 18 10.37 9.77 -29.64
N TYR A 19 10.04 10.94 -30.19
CA TYR A 19 8.67 11.46 -30.26
C TYR A 19 7.92 10.92 -31.48
N LEU A 20 6.68 10.48 -31.29
CA LEU A 20 5.78 10.06 -32.36
C LEU A 20 4.83 11.21 -32.70
N SER A 21 5.04 11.83 -33.85
CA SER A 21 4.31 13.05 -34.25
C SER A 21 2.86 12.80 -34.72
N GLY A 22 2.53 11.57 -35.11
CA GLY A 22 1.20 11.16 -35.56
C GLY A 22 1.02 9.65 -35.48
N PHE A 23 -0.23 9.18 -35.67
CA PHE A 23 -0.58 7.75 -35.73
C PHE A 23 -0.04 6.88 -34.57
N ALA A 24 0.18 7.46 -33.39
CA ALA A 24 0.71 6.73 -32.25
C ALA A 24 -0.24 5.66 -31.69
N CYS A 25 -1.44 5.46 -32.25
CA CYS A 25 -2.37 4.45 -31.78
C CYS A 25 -1.86 3.00 -31.99
N PRO A 26 -2.38 2.03 -31.22
CA PRO A 26 -1.91 0.64 -31.29
C PRO A 26 -2.51 -0.16 -32.45
N TYR A 27 -3.51 0.39 -33.15
CA TYR A 27 -4.30 -0.34 -34.16
C TYR A 27 -3.54 -0.59 -35.47
N LEU A 28 -4.11 -1.41 -36.36
CA LEU A 28 -3.58 -1.87 -37.67
C LEU A 28 -2.65 -0.92 -38.45
N LEU A 29 -2.93 0.40 -38.47
CA LEU A 29 -2.15 1.40 -39.23
C LEU A 29 -1.23 2.27 -38.36
N GLY A 30 -1.33 2.16 -37.05
CA GLY A 30 -0.59 2.96 -36.09
C GLY A 30 0.76 2.39 -35.70
N HIS A 31 1.54 3.21 -34.99
CA HIS A 31 2.90 2.86 -34.59
C HIS A 31 2.96 1.63 -33.69
N GLY A 32 1.98 1.43 -32.79
CA GLY A 32 2.01 0.27 -31.90
C GLY A 32 2.03 -1.05 -32.67
N GLN A 33 1.17 -1.22 -33.68
CA GLN A 33 1.15 -2.44 -34.50
C GLN A 33 2.44 -2.62 -35.32
N ARG A 34 3.03 -1.52 -35.82
CA ARG A 34 4.32 -1.58 -36.55
C ARG A 34 5.46 -2.03 -35.63
N LEU A 35 5.49 -1.51 -34.41
CA LEU A 35 6.47 -1.87 -33.38
C LEU A 35 6.34 -3.34 -32.94
N VAL A 36 5.13 -3.89 -32.92
CA VAL A 36 4.94 -5.34 -32.72
C VAL A 36 5.47 -6.13 -33.92
N GLY A 37 5.26 -5.62 -35.14
CA GLY A 37 5.68 -6.27 -36.38
C GLY A 37 7.20 -6.41 -36.56
N ILE A 38 8.00 -5.56 -35.91
CA ILE A 38 9.48 -5.63 -36.01
C ILE A 38 10.11 -6.68 -35.11
N VAL A 39 9.38 -7.20 -34.11
CA VAL A 39 9.89 -8.21 -33.17
C VAL A 39 9.84 -9.59 -33.83
N PRO A 40 10.98 -10.28 -34.05
CA PRO A 40 10.97 -11.61 -34.65
C PRO A 40 10.26 -12.62 -33.76
N ARG A 41 9.45 -13.50 -34.37
CA ARG A 41 8.75 -14.58 -33.66
C ARG A 41 9.54 -15.88 -33.61
N ASP A 42 10.51 -16.04 -34.49
CA ASP A 42 11.45 -17.17 -34.43
C ASP A 42 12.44 -16.96 -33.29
N SER A 43 12.66 -17.98 -32.45
CA SER A 43 13.48 -17.86 -31.25
C SER A 43 14.96 -17.55 -31.55
N SER A 44 15.50 -18.06 -32.66
CA SER A 44 16.88 -17.78 -33.05
C SER A 44 17.03 -16.36 -33.58
N ALA A 45 16.16 -15.97 -34.52
CA ALA A 45 16.12 -14.62 -35.05
C ALA A 45 15.83 -13.56 -33.97
N PHE A 46 15.02 -13.90 -32.96
CA PHE A 46 14.72 -13.02 -31.83
C PHE A 46 15.98 -12.72 -30.99
N LYS A 47 16.78 -13.75 -30.69
CA LYS A 47 18.04 -13.58 -29.93
C LYS A 47 19.04 -12.70 -30.68
N ASP A 48 19.19 -12.94 -31.97
CA ASP A 48 20.08 -12.14 -32.83
C ASP A 48 19.58 -10.69 -32.88
N TRP A 49 18.27 -10.49 -33.03
CA TRP A 49 17.66 -9.16 -33.02
C TRP A 49 17.86 -8.42 -31.69
N VAL A 50 17.72 -9.10 -30.54
CA VAL A 50 17.99 -8.50 -29.23
C VAL A 50 19.45 -8.07 -29.12
N ALA A 51 20.39 -8.92 -29.54
CA ALA A 51 21.82 -8.60 -29.53
C ALA A 51 22.14 -7.40 -30.44
N ASP A 52 21.55 -7.35 -31.63
CA ASP A 52 21.67 -6.24 -32.57
C ASP A 52 21.14 -4.94 -31.98
N ARG A 53 19.97 -4.96 -31.31
CA ARG A 53 19.41 -3.78 -30.64
C ARG A 53 20.30 -3.31 -29.50
N ILE A 54 20.85 -4.22 -28.70
CA ILE A 54 21.80 -3.87 -27.63
C ILE A 54 23.04 -3.18 -28.21
N MET A 55 23.65 -3.77 -29.24
CA MET A 55 24.83 -3.21 -29.89
C MET A 55 24.54 -1.84 -30.51
N MET A 56 23.36 -1.65 -31.09
CA MET A 56 22.91 -0.35 -31.58
C MET A 56 22.81 0.68 -30.45
N LEU A 57 22.20 0.35 -29.31
CA LEU A 57 22.07 1.29 -28.17
C LEU A 57 23.40 1.66 -27.52
N GLU A 58 24.37 0.74 -27.52
CA GLU A 58 25.73 1.01 -27.03
C GLU A 58 26.48 2.02 -27.92
N ASN A 59 26.10 2.14 -29.19
CA ASN A 59 26.71 3.03 -30.18
C ASN A 59 25.78 4.18 -30.64
N ALA A 60 24.62 4.33 -29.99
CA ALA A 60 23.58 5.26 -30.44
C ALA A 60 24.02 6.72 -30.28
N LYS A 61 23.64 7.56 -31.26
CA LYS A 61 23.79 9.02 -31.15
C LYS A 61 22.82 9.54 -30.08
N THR A 62 23.33 10.32 -29.13
CA THR A 62 22.53 10.91 -28.06
C THR A 62 22.43 12.42 -28.25
N ILE A 63 21.22 12.96 -28.18
CA ILE A 63 20.97 14.40 -28.28
C ILE A 63 20.79 14.95 -26.87
N GLY A 64 21.65 15.90 -26.51
CA GLY A 64 21.74 16.46 -25.15
C GLY A 64 20.98 17.76 -24.93
N ASP A 65 20.42 18.38 -25.99
CA ASP A 65 19.61 19.60 -25.83
C ASP A 65 18.23 19.25 -25.25
N ILE A 66 17.82 20.04 -24.25
CA ILE A 66 16.55 19.86 -23.53
C ILE A 66 15.36 20.19 -24.44
N HIS A 67 15.55 21.09 -25.41
CA HIS A 67 14.48 21.62 -26.25
C HIS A 67 14.24 20.86 -27.56
N ASP A 68 15.22 20.08 -28.03
CA ASP A 68 15.08 19.28 -29.24
C ASP A 68 14.52 17.89 -28.89
N GLU A 69 13.45 17.51 -29.58
CA GLU A 69 12.90 16.15 -29.56
C GLU A 69 13.31 15.43 -30.84
N VAL A 70 13.76 14.18 -30.70
CA VAL A 70 14.05 13.34 -31.87
C VAL A 70 12.75 12.74 -32.36
N VAL A 71 12.29 13.18 -33.53
CA VAL A 71 11.03 12.69 -34.10
C VAL A 71 11.27 11.35 -34.79
N HIS A 72 10.55 10.32 -34.34
CA HIS A 72 10.53 9.03 -35.00
C HIS A 72 9.77 9.16 -36.33
N PRO A 73 10.35 8.71 -37.46
CA PRO A 73 9.72 8.84 -38.77
C PRO A 73 8.46 7.96 -38.83
N ASP A 74 7.43 8.44 -39.53
CA ASP A 74 6.14 7.74 -39.58
C ASP A 74 6.28 6.32 -40.16
N ASP A 75 7.15 6.12 -41.17
CA ASP A 75 7.42 4.81 -41.78
C ASP A 75 8.40 3.92 -40.98
N GLY A 76 9.05 4.47 -39.94
CA GLY A 76 10.06 3.81 -39.13
C GLY A 76 11.40 3.55 -39.81
N ILE A 77 11.57 3.98 -41.07
CA ILE A 77 12.80 3.70 -41.84
C ILE A 77 13.91 4.65 -41.37
N GLY A 78 15.04 4.08 -40.95
CA GLY A 78 16.20 4.86 -40.48
C GLY A 78 15.95 5.58 -39.14
N ALA A 79 14.90 5.20 -38.40
CA ALA A 79 14.58 5.82 -37.10
C ALA A 79 15.77 5.80 -36.13
N ASP A 80 16.51 4.69 -36.10
CA ASP A 80 17.66 4.51 -35.21
C ASP A 80 18.84 5.45 -35.56
N ASP A 81 18.99 5.85 -36.83
CA ASP A 81 20.11 6.69 -37.31
C ASP A 81 19.99 8.16 -36.89
N LEU A 82 18.76 8.59 -36.57
CA LEU A 82 18.42 9.93 -36.08
C LEU A 82 18.90 10.16 -34.65
N GLY A 83 19.22 9.09 -33.92
CA GLY A 83 19.64 9.14 -32.53
C GLY A 83 18.47 9.15 -31.54
N PHE A 84 18.78 9.37 -30.27
CA PHE A 84 17.81 9.27 -29.19
C PHE A 84 18.01 10.37 -28.15
N LYS A 85 16.91 10.76 -27.51
CA LYS A 85 16.96 11.53 -26.27
C LYS A 85 17.09 10.56 -25.10
N VAL A 86 18.18 10.66 -24.35
CA VAL A 86 18.43 9.78 -23.22
C VAL A 86 17.84 10.38 -21.96
N THR A 87 17.03 9.60 -21.25
CA THR A 87 16.47 9.98 -19.96
C THR A 87 16.48 8.81 -18.99
N TYR A 88 16.47 9.14 -17.71
CA TYR A 88 16.29 8.18 -16.61
C TYR A 88 14.90 8.29 -15.99
N ASP A 89 14.15 9.34 -16.35
CA ASP A 89 12.81 9.56 -15.88
C ASP A 89 11.85 8.55 -16.51
N LEU A 90 11.04 7.91 -15.68
CA LEU A 90 10.01 6.97 -16.09
C LEU A 90 8.71 7.70 -16.48
N ALA A 91 8.50 8.94 -16.02
CA ALA A 91 7.20 9.61 -16.12
C ALA A 91 6.70 9.77 -17.55
N TRP A 92 7.59 9.94 -18.54
CA TRP A 92 7.23 10.05 -19.95
C TRP A 92 6.60 8.76 -20.52
N THR A 93 6.80 7.62 -19.87
CA THR A 93 6.22 6.33 -20.31
C THR A 93 4.73 6.22 -20.00
N PHE A 94 4.14 7.20 -19.30
CA PHE A 94 2.71 7.22 -19.02
C PHE A 94 2.00 8.25 -19.91
N PRO A 95 0.80 7.93 -20.42
CA PRO A 95 0.01 8.87 -21.20
C PRO A 95 -0.35 10.10 -20.35
N SER A 96 -0.48 11.25 -21.02
CA SER A 96 -0.87 12.52 -20.41
C SER A 96 -2.03 13.14 -21.21
N SER A 97 -2.55 14.30 -20.80
CA SER A 97 -3.58 15.01 -21.57
C SER A 97 -3.15 15.33 -23.02
N GLU A 98 -1.84 15.36 -23.28
CA GLU A 98 -1.25 15.71 -24.59
C GLU A 98 -0.67 14.49 -25.32
N LEU A 99 -0.46 13.37 -24.62
CA LEU A 99 0.16 12.14 -25.14
C LEU A 99 -0.82 10.99 -25.06
N SER A 100 -1.25 10.50 -26.21
CA SER A 100 -2.26 9.45 -26.26
C SER A 100 -1.67 8.05 -26.05
N TRP A 101 -0.39 7.85 -26.42
CA TRP A 101 0.23 6.52 -26.43
C TRP A 101 1.73 6.56 -26.17
N THR A 102 2.23 5.58 -25.43
CA THR A 102 3.67 5.38 -25.21
C THR A 102 4.03 3.91 -25.39
N TYR A 103 5.22 3.68 -25.95
CA TYR A 103 5.74 2.34 -26.23
C TYR A 103 7.19 2.22 -25.76
N VAL A 104 7.51 1.15 -25.04
CA VAL A 104 8.88 0.86 -24.61
C VAL A 104 9.24 -0.58 -24.95
N ILE A 105 10.32 -0.77 -25.70
CA ILE A 105 11.01 -2.07 -25.80
C ILE A 105 12.06 -2.12 -24.70
N ASP A 106 11.76 -2.84 -23.62
CA ASP A 106 12.66 -3.00 -22.48
C ASP A 106 13.50 -4.26 -22.64
N LEU A 107 14.77 -4.05 -23.03
CA LEU A 107 15.74 -5.11 -23.25
C LEU A 107 16.31 -5.66 -21.95
N ASP A 108 16.20 -4.93 -20.83
CA ASP A 108 16.65 -5.41 -19.52
C ASP A 108 15.73 -6.52 -18.98
N HIS A 109 14.45 -6.49 -19.34
CA HIS A 109 13.43 -7.46 -18.90
C HIS A 109 12.81 -8.28 -20.03
N LEU A 110 13.19 -8.02 -21.29
CA LEU A 110 12.59 -8.60 -22.48
C LEU A 110 11.06 -8.39 -22.57
N VAL A 111 10.60 -7.15 -22.36
CA VAL A 111 9.18 -6.79 -22.40
C VAL A 111 8.88 -5.60 -23.32
N PHE A 112 7.72 -5.64 -23.96
CA PHE A 112 7.13 -4.52 -24.69
C PHE A 112 6.06 -3.88 -23.82
N THR A 113 6.31 -2.64 -23.38
CA THR A 113 5.41 -1.91 -22.49
C THR A 113 4.58 -0.90 -23.25
N ILE A 114 3.26 -0.89 -23.03
CA ILE A 114 2.31 0.08 -23.57
C ILE A 114 1.78 0.93 -22.41
N ASN A 115 1.80 2.25 -22.57
CA ASN A 115 1.25 3.21 -21.58
C ASN A 115 1.83 3.07 -20.16
N GLY A 116 3.03 2.49 -20.06
CA GLY A 116 3.71 2.24 -18.80
C GLY A 116 3.12 1.12 -17.93
N THR A 117 1.93 0.60 -18.24
CA THR A 117 1.18 -0.32 -17.36
C THR A 117 0.93 -1.70 -17.95
N THR A 118 0.88 -1.84 -19.28
CA THR A 118 0.68 -3.13 -19.94
C THR A 118 2.03 -3.65 -20.41
N HIS A 119 2.49 -4.76 -19.83
CA HIS A 119 3.78 -5.37 -20.17
C HIS A 119 3.55 -6.67 -20.94
N LEU A 120 3.92 -6.68 -22.21
CA LEU A 120 3.87 -7.86 -23.06
C LEU A 120 5.26 -8.50 -23.13
N ARG A 121 5.32 -9.82 -23.20
CA ARG A 121 6.58 -10.54 -23.35
C ARG A 121 7.14 -10.38 -24.76
N LEU A 122 8.39 -9.93 -24.91
CA LEU A 122 9.01 -9.81 -26.24
C LEU A 122 9.23 -11.16 -26.91
N ASP A 123 9.53 -12.21 -26.12
CA ASP A 123 9.73 -13.57 -26.62
C ASP A 123 8.42 -14.29 -26.99
N HIS A 124 7.27 -13.70 -26.64
CA HIS A 124 5.95 -14.25 -26.90
C HIS A 124 4.93 -13.13 -27.18
N MET A 125 5.22 -12.29 -28.18
CA MET A 125 4.33 -11.18 -28.53
C MET A 125 3.04 -11.64 -29.21
N PRO A 126 1.89 -10.99 -28.95
CA PRO A 126 0.67 -11.23 -29.70
C PRO A 126 0.86 -10.87 -31.19
N PRO A 127 0.16 -11.54 -32.11
CA PRO A 127 0.34 -11.31 -33.54
C PRO A 127 -0.16 -9.92 -33.98
N ASN A 128 -1.20 -9.41 -33.31
CA ASN A 128 -1.74 -8.08 -33.49
C ASN A 128 -2.16 -7.47 -32.15
N LEU A 129 -2.26 -6.14 -32.12
CA LEU A 129 -2.81 -5.39 -30.99
C LEU A 129 -4.28 -5.03 -31.19
N ASP A 130 -4.84 -5.26 -32.38
CA ASP A 130 -6.25 -5.02 -32.67
C ASP A 130 -7.16 -5.93 -31.85
N GLY A 131 -8.17 -5.32 -31.21
CA GLY A 131 -9.11 -6.02 -30.34
C GLY A 131 -8.75 -6.00 -28.86
N TYR A 132 -7.55 -5.50 -28.51
CA TYR A 132 -7.20 -5.20 -27.12
C TYR A 132 -7.46 -3.72 -26.81
N ILE A 133 -8.07 -3.46 -25.67
CA ILE A 133 -8.32 -2.11 -25.15
C ILE A 133 -7.34 -1.90 -23.99
N PHE A 134 -6.38 -1.00 -24.18
CA PHE A 134 -5.33 -0.73 -23.19
C PHE A 134 -5.75 0.39 -22.21
N SER A 135 -7.01 0.37 -21.77
CA SER A 135 -7.58 1.34 -20.82
C SER A 135 -7.82 0.71 -19.45
N GLU A 136 -7.77 1.51 -18.38
CA GLU A 136 -7.91 1.07 -16.98
C GLU A 136 -9.28 0.44 -16.62
N TYR A 137 -10.25 0.40 -17.53
CA TYR A 137 -11.67 0.16 -17.20
C TYR A 137 -12.33 -1.06 -17.86
N ASP A 138 -11.63 -1.97 -18.57
CA ASP A 138 -12.32 -2.84 -19.54
C ASP A 138 -12.18 -4.37 -19.41
N GLU A 139 -13.20 -5.05 -19.97
CA GLU A 139 -13.62 -6.45 -19.75
C GLU A 139 -12.96 -7.51 -20.65
N ARG A 140 -12.03 -7.13 -21.52
CA ARG A 140 -11.28 -8.08 -22.38
C ARG A 140 -9.78 -8.03 -22.08
N PRO A 141 -9.30 -8.79 -21.08
CA PRO A 141 -7.88 -8.83 -20.78
C PRO A 141 -7.10 -9.43 -21.95
N VAL A 142 -5.92 -8.87 -22.20
CA VAL A 142 -4.89 -9.55 -23.00
C VAL A 142 -4.67 -10.94 -22.40
N SER A 143 -4.53 -11.97 -23.24
CA SER A 143 -4.26 -13.33 -22.74
C SER A 143 -3.07 -13.33 -21.78
N GLU A 144 -3.20 -14.02 -20.64
CA GLU A 144 -2.12 -14.14 -19.65
C GLU A 144 -0.83 -14.69 -20.26
N ASP A 145 -0.93 -15.51 -21.31
CA ASP A 145 0.21 -16.07 -22.05
C ASP A 145 1.14 -14.99 -22.63
N TYR A 146 0.58 -13.84 -22.99
CA TYR A 146 1.34 -12.72 -23.58
C TYR A 146 1.85 -11.72 -22.54
N LEU A 147 1.32 -11.77 -21.32
CA LEU A 147 1.62 -10.79 -20.29
C LEU A 147 2.89 -11.15 -19.52
N CYS A 148 3.66 -10.12 -19.18
CA CYS A 148 4.72 -10.22 -18.19
C CYS A 148 4.20 -9.63 -16.87
N PRO A 149 3.85 -10.45 -15.87
CA PRO A 149 3.19 -9.98 -14.65
C PRO A 149 4.12 -9.18 -13.73
N ARG A 150 5.44 -9.22 -13.96
CA ARG A 150 6.43 -8.54 -13.13
C ARG A 150 7.52 -7.92 -13.98
N VAL A 151 7.58 -6.59 -13.99
CA VAL A 151 8.68 -5.82 -14.56
C VAL A 151 9.32 -5.00 -13.44
N ASN A 152 10.63 -5.19 -13.23
CA ASN A 152 11.34 -4.50 -12.15
C ASN A 152 11.95 -3.19 -12.64
N LEU A 153 11.17 -2.12 -12.63
CA LEU A 153 11.64 -0.79 -13.07
C LEU A 153 12.55 -0.08 -12.05
N TRP A 154 12.92 -0.76 -10.97
CA TRP A 154 13.69 -0.25 -9.84
C TRP A 154 15.07 -0.93 -9.73
N PRO A 155 16.07 -0.32 -9.05
CA PRO A 155 16.03 1.02 -8.52
C PRO A 155 16.16 2.13 -9.55
N ALA A 156 15.87 3.36 -9.11
CA ALA A 156 16.14 4.55 -9.92
C ALA A 156 17.62 4.56 -10.35
N PRO A 157 17.97 5.00 -11.56
CA PRO A 157 19.34 4.89 -12.08
C PRO A 157 20.41 5.64 -11.27
N ASN A 158 20.01 6.65 -10.49
CA ASN A 158 20.85 7.43 -9.58
C ASN A 158 20.90 6.86 -8.16
N PHE A 159 20.32 5.69 -7.92
CA PHE A 159 20.36 5.03 -6.62
C PHE A 159 21.71 4.32 -6.44
N ASP A 160 22.55 4.86 -5.57
CA ASP A 160 23.87 4.29 -5.26
C ASP A 160 23.72 3.04 -4.38
N ILE A 161 23.73 1.88 -5.01
CA ILE A 161 23.59 0.58 -4.34
C ILE A 161 24.74 0.34 -3.35
N GLU A 162 25.98 0.69 -3.73
CA GLU A 162 27.15 0.41 -2.92
C GLU A 162 27.16 1.28 -1.66
N GLU A 163 26.87 2.56 -1.79
CA GLU A 163 26.76 3.48 -0.66
C GLU A 163 25.66 3.03 0.32
N ARG A 164 24.48 2.63 -0.20
CA ARG A 164 23.36 2.20 0.65
C ARG A 164 23.65 0.90 1.37
N GLN A 165 24.29 -0.06 0.70
CA GLN A 165 24.71 -1.31 1.32
C GLN A 165 25.72 -1.05 2.44
N GLN A 166 26.73 -0.20 2.21
CA GLN A 166 27.73 0.14 3.22
C GLN A 166 27.10 0.81 4.46
N LYS A 167 26.18 1.75 4.26
CA LYS A 167 25.47 2.42 5.38
C LYS A 167 24.65 1.43 6.19
N TYR A 168 23.95 0.51 5.53
CA TYR A 168 23.18 -0.52 6.20
C TYR A 168 24.07 -1.50 6.99
N GLU A 169 25.19 -1.96 6.41
CA GLU A 169 26.15 -2.84 7.10
C GLU A 169 26.77 -2.17 8.33
N ALA A 170 27.01 -0.86 8.28
CA ALA A 170 27.50 -0.07 9.41
C ALA A 170 26.54 -0.07 10.61
N LEU A 171 25.25 -0.36 10.41
CA LEU A 171 24.27 -0.50 11.49
C LEU A 171 24.39 -1.82 12.25
N GLN A 172 25.13 -2.80 11.71
CA GLN A 172 25.20 -4.19 12.18
C GLN A 172 23.80 -4.76 12.49
N PRO A 173 22.88 -4.76 11.51
CA PRO A 173 21.48 -5.12 11.74
C PRO A 173 21.34 -6.61 12.00
N ILE A 174 20.46 -6.96 12.93
CA ILE A 174 20.07 -8.34 13.21
C ILE A 174 18.70 -8.57 12.59
N ILE A 175 18.63 -9.50 11.63
CA ILE A 175 17.34 -9.94 11.07
C ILE A 175 16.72 -10.94 12.04
N VAL A 176 15.54 -10.58 12.55
CA VAL A 176 14.84 -11.35 13.57
C VAL A 176 13.60 -12.01 12.96
N PRO A 177 13.43 -13.34 13.07
CA PRO A 177 12.27 -14.03 12.51
C PRO A 177 10.99 -13.59 13.21
N VAL A 178 9.87 -13.60 12.47
CA VAL A 178 8.58 -13.06 12.94
C VAL A 178 8.09 -13.67 14.26
N THR A 179 8.34 -14.95 14.47
CA THR A 179 7.97 -15.69 15.69
C THR A 179 8.59 -15.13 16.96
N GLU A 180 9.77 -14.52 16.85
CA GLU A 180 10.46 -13.95 17.99
C GLU A 180 9.95 -12.54 18.33
N TRP A 181 9.18 -11.87 17.44
CA TRP A 181 8.61 -10.55 17.72
C TRP A 181 7.46 -10.56 18.75
N GLY A 182 7.02 -11.75 19.17
CA GLY A 182 5.96 -11.91 20.17
C GLY A 182 4.56 -11.57 19.65
N ALA A 183 4.34 -11.62 18.33
CA ALA A 183 3.01 -11.46 17.77
C ALA A 183 2.09 -12.60 18.25
N PRO A 184 0.85 -12.29 18.67
CA PRO A 184 -0.11 -13.29 19.12
C PRO A 184 -0.62 -14.15 17.98
N THR A 185 -1.04 -15.35 18.29
CA THR A 185 -1.78 -16.22 17.36
C THR A 185 -3.22 -15.73 17.20
N TRP A 186 -3.91 -16.16 16.14
CA TRP A 186 -5.29 -15.77 15.87
C TRP A 186 -6.26 -16.01 17.04
N ASP A 187 -6.06 -17.11 17.77
CA ASP A 187 -6.92 -17.51 18.89
C ASP A 187 -6.70 -16.63 20.13
N GLU A 188 -5.53 -16.02 20.25
CA GLU A 188 -5.17 -15.08 21.31
C GLU A 188 -5.66 -13.64 21.03
N LEU A 189 -6.09 -13.35 19.80
CA LEU A 189 -6.57 -12.03 19.42
C LEU A 189 -7.89 -11.67 20.11
N SER A 190 -7.96 -10.43 20.59
CA SER A 190 -9.20 -9.80 21.04
C SER A 190 -10.19 -9.57 19.88
N ALA A 191 -11.46 -9.36 20.22
CA ALA A 191 -12.51 -9.08 19.24
C ALA A 191 -12.19 -7.85 18.36
N SER A 192 -11.58 -6.80 18.92
CA SER A 192 -11.20 -5.61 18.15
C SER A 192 -10.01 -5.83 17.23
N GLN A 193 -9.03 -6.63 17.65
CA GLN A 193 -7.93 -7.01 16.77
C GLN A 193 -8.43 -7.84 15.58
N ARG A 194 -9.28 -8.84 15.84
CA ARG A 194 -9.92 -9.62 14.77
C ARG A 194 -10.73 -8.74 13.85
N PHE A 195 -11.50 -7.81 14.40
CA PHE A 195 -12.29 -6.86 13.61
C PHE A 195 -11.42 -5.98 12.69
N SER A 196 -10.34 -5.40 13.21
CA SER A 196 -9.38 -4.60 12.42
C SER A 196 -8.73 -5.41 11.30
N ILE A 197 -8.36 -6.67 11.56
CA ILE A 197 -7.83 -7.55 10.52
C ILE A 197 -8.85 -7.77 9.41
N GLU A 198 -10.11 -8.09 9.77
CA GLU A 198 -11.17 -8.36 8.79
C GLU A 198 -11.51 -7.15 7.91
N ILE A 199 -11.48 -5.94 8.48
CA ILE A 199 -11.68 -4.70 7.74
C ILE A 199 -10.52 -4.44 6.79
N THR A 200 -9.31 -4.65 7.28
CA THR A 200 -8.12 -4.44 6.45
C THR A 200 -8.05 -5.46 5.32
N HIS A 201 -8.53 -6.69 5.53
CA HIS A 201 -8.67 -7.70 4.49
C HIS A 201 -9.56 -7.20 3.35
N TYR A 202 -10.74 -6.68 3.68
CA TYR A 202 -11.65 -6.11 2.68
C TYR A 202 -11.01 -4.94 1.93
N LEU A 203 -10.36 -4.02 2.67
CA LEU A 203 -9.69 -2.87 2.07
C LEU A 203 -8.62 -3.31 1.08
N LEU A 204 -7.70 -4.19 1.49
CA LEU A 204 -6.65 -4.70 0.60
C LEU A 204 -7.21 -5.37 -0.63
N ARG A 205 -8.21 -6.26 -0.48
CA ARG A 205 -8.81 -6.95 -1.62
C ARG A 205 -9.45 -5.99 -2.63
N THR A 206 -10.07 -4.92 -2.15
CA THR A 206 -10.79 -3.96 -3.00
C THR A 206 -9.92 -2.87 -3.60
N THR A 207 -8.72 -2.64 -3.06
CA THR A 207 -7.89 -1.49 -3.48
C THR A 207 -6.52 -1.87 -4.03
N SER A 208 -5.97 -3.02 -3.64
CA SER A 208 -4.57 -3.35 -3.92
C SER A 208 -4.23 -3.45 -5.40
N TYR A 209 -5.16 -3.88 -6.26
CA TYR A 209 -4.93 -4.00 -7.70
C TYR A 209 -4.49 -2.66 -8.33
N ARG A 210 -4.98 -1.53 -7.78
CA ARG A 210 -4.59 -0.18 -8.25
C ARG A 210 -3.13 0.12 -8.02
N PHE A 211 -2.51 -0.52 -7.03
CA PHE A 211 -1.13 -0.27 -6.64
C PHE A 211 -0.15 -1.27 -7.25
N ALA A 212 -0.62 -2.21 -8.09
CA ALA A 212 0.27 -3.12 -8.82
C ALA A 212 1.32 -2.37 -9.66
N SER A 213 0.96 -1.19 -10.19
CA SER A 213 1.84 -0.29 -10.94
C SER A 213 2.26 0.93 -10.10
N ALA A 214 2.64 0.74 -8.84
CA ALA A 214 3.06 1.82 -7.92
C ALA A 214 4.24 2.68 -8.42
N TYR A 215 4.98 2.23 -9.44
CA TYR A 215 5.99 3.02 -10.13
C TYR A 215 5.40 4.12 -11.03
N ALA A 216 4.13 4.06 -11.39
CA ALA A 216 3.45 5.05 -12.20
C ALA A 216 3.27 6.36 -11.41
N PRO A 217 3.64 7.54 -11.94
CA PRO A 217 3.55 8.81 -11.21
C PRO A 217 2.15 9.15 -10.71
N SER A 218 1.10 8.83 -11.46
CA SER A 218 -0.29 9.04 -11.05
C SER A 218 -0.64 8.22 -9.81
N ILE A 219 -0.32 6.92 -9.82
CA ILE A 219 -0.57 5.97 -8.72
C ILE A 219 0.36 6.26 -7.54
N ARG A 220 1.61 6.67 -7.80
CA ARG A 220 2.62 6.97 -6.77
C ARG A 220 2.16 8.05 -5.81
N ARG A 221 1.40 9.03 -6.29
CA ARG A 221 0.78 10.09 -5.46
C ARG A 221 -0.22 9.52 -4.45
N ASP A 222 -0.87 8.41 -4.77
CA ASP A 222 -1.91 7.79 -3.96
C ASP A 222 -1.36 6.77 -2.95
N ILE A 223 -0.06 6.43 -3.02
CA ILE A 223 0.57 5.43 -2.12
C ILE A 223 0.43 5.84 -0.66
N GLY A 224 0.66 7.13 -0.36
CA GLY A 224 0.57 7.64 1.00
C GLY A 224 -0.84 7.47 1.58
N GLU A 225 -1.86 7.80 0.79
CA GLU A 225 -3.26 7.61 1.18
C GLU A 225 -3.61 6.13 1.36
N PHE A 226 -3.19 5.26 0.45
CA PHE A 226 -3.43 3.83 0.55
C PHE A 226 -2.80 3.22 1.81
N CYS A 227 -1.51 3.44 2.02
CA CYS A 227 -0.82 2.93 3.19
C CYS A 227 -1.41 3.51 4.49
N TRP A 228 -1.84 4.78 4.47
CA TRP A 228 -2.55 5.39 5.59
C TRP A 228 -3.89 4.72 5.88
N ASN A 229 -4.69 4.43 4.85
CA ASN A 229 -5.96 3.74 5.00
C ASN A 229 -5.76 2.31 5.55
N VAL A 230 -4.76 1.58 5.04
CA VAL A 230 -4.37 0.25 5.54
C VAL A 230 -3.93 0.33 7.00
N LEU A 231 -3.11 1.32 7.35
CA LEU A 231 -2.66 1.56 8.70
C LEU A 231 -3.84 1.83 9.63
N CYS A 232 -4.73 2.77 9.29
CA CYS A 232 -5.91 3.12 10.08
C CYS A 232 -6.84 1.91 10.30
N ALA A 233 -7.10 1.12 9.26
CA ALA A 233 -7.91 -0.09 9.36
C ALA A 233 -7.24 -1.15 10.27
N SER A 234 -5.90 -1.20 10.29
CA SER A 234 -5.13 -2.18 11.07
C SER A 234 -5.05 -1.84 12.56
N VAL A 235 -5.37 -0.61 12.97
CA VAL A 235 -5.30 -0.19 14.37
C VAL A 235 -6.55 -0.64 15.14
N PRO A 236 -6.41 -1.50 16.18
CA PRO A 236 -7.56 -1.96 16.96
C PRO A 236 -8.28 -0.82 17.66
N ALA A 237 -9.60 -0.83 17.54
CA ALA A 237 -10.51 0.04 18.28
C ALA A 237 -10.38 1.55 18.07
N LEU A 238 -9.87 2.01 16.92
CA LEU A 238 -10.42 3.26 16.44
C LEU A 238 -11.86 3.03 16.01
N PRO A 239 -12.81 3.87 16.47
CA PRO A 239 -14.09 3.91 15.79
C PRO A 239 -13.82 4.35 14.36
N ILE A 240 -14.37 3.57 13.43
CA ILE A 240 -14.14 3.77 12.01
C ILE A 240 -14.98 4.98 11.60
N PHE A 241 -14.31 6.05 11.21
CA PHE A 241 -14.91 7.38 11.15
C PHE A 241 -15.80 7.56 9.92
N GLN A 242 -16.97 8.15 10.11
CA GLN A 242 -17.70 8.86 9.06
C GLN A 242 -17.11 10.28 8.94
N GLU A 243 -16.78 10.70 7.72
CA GLU A 243 -16.21 12.02 7.39
C GLU A 243 -17.05 13.19 7.94
N GLY A 244 -18.38 13.04 7.96
CA GLY A 244 -19.31 14.03 8.51
C GLY A 244 -19.16 14.26 10.02
N GLY A 245 -18.63 13.29 10.78
CA GLY A 245 -18.40 13.41 12.22
C GLY A 245 -17.17 14.24 12.57
N MET A 246 -16.10 14.18 11.76
CA MET A 246 -14.86 14.90 12.05
C MET A 246 -15.00 16.42 11.93
N LYS A 247 -15.73 16.89 10.90
CA LYS A 247 -15.98 18.33 10.71
C LYS A 247 -16.79 18.95 11.84
N ASN A 248 -17.73 18.20 12.43
CA ASN A 248 -18.61 18.70 13.47
C ASN A 248 -18.07 18.54 14.89
N MET A 249 -17.16 17.58 15.15
CA MET A 249 -16.73 17.27 16.52
C MET A 249 -15.44 17.96 16.96
N ASN A 250 -14.76 18.78 16.13
CA ASN A 250 -13.45 19.39 16.47
C ASN A 250 -12.45 18.37 17.06
N LEU A 251 -12.59 17.08 16.73
CA LEU A 251 -11.73 16.04 17.28
C LEU A 251 -10.39 16.17 16.55
N PRO A 252 -9.31 16.60 17.23
CA PRO A 252 -8.04 16.75 16.57
C PRO A 252 -7.60 15.39 16.02
N TYR A 253 -6.85 15.41 14.92
CA TYR A 253 -6.10 14.31 14.30
C TYR A 253 -5.25 13.45 15.28
N ARG A 254 -5.27 13.80 16.58
CA ARG A 254 -4.64 13.13 17.72
C ARG A 254 -5.21 11.76 18.09
N THR A 255 -6.36 11.34 17.57
CA THR A 255 -6.92 10.02 17.95
C THR A 255 -6.04 8.85 17.47
N LEU A 256 -5.18 9.07 16.47
CA LEU A 256 -4.16 8.13 16.01
C LEU A 256 -2.76 8.41 16.58
N SER A 257 -2.43 9.67 16.86
CA SER A 257 -1.11 10.03 17.38
C SER A 257 -1.03 9.82 18.90
N CYS A 258 -0.44 8.70 19.33
CA CYS A 258 0.22 8.64 20.63
C CYS A 258 1.65 9.09 20.38
N GLY A 259 1.95 10.36 20.66
CA GLY A 259 3.27 10.94 20.41
C GLY A 259 3.28 12.44 20.69
N TRP A 260 4.33 12.89 21.38
CA TRP A 260 4.51 14.26 21.86
C TRP A 260 4.98 15.19 20.72
N THR A 261 4.17 15.42 19.69
CA THR A 261 4.48 16.48 18.72
C THR A 261 3.99 17.82 19.26
N ASN A 262 4.90 18.61 19.84
CA ASN A 262 4.66 19.86 20.58
C ASN A 262 4.04 21.02 19.78
N ASN A 263 3.60 20.82 18.54
CA ASN A 263 3.16 21.93 17.70
C ASN A 263 1.64 21.92 17.51
N TRP A 264 0.95 22.90 18.12
CA TRP A 264 -0.49 23.10 17.99
C TRP A 264 -0.91 23.45 16.55
N HIS A 265 0.05 23.80 15.68
CA HIS A 265 -0.14 24.09 14.26
C HIS A 265 0.21 22.92 13.33
N SER A 266 0.54 21.72 13.82
CA SER A 266 0.79 20.59 12.91
C SER A 266 -0.53 20.16 12.27
N LEU A 267 -0.74 20.51 11.01
CA LEU A 267 -1.62 19.75 10.12
C LEU A 267 -1.30 18.27 10.37
N GLY A 268 -2.29 17.47 10.77
CA GLY A 268 -2.11 16.20 11.50
C GLY A 268 -1.18 15.18 10.85
N ALA A 269 -0.88 14.08 11.55
CA ALA A 269 -0.05 12.96 11.06
C ALA A 269 -0.39 12.53 9.61
N TYR A 270 -1.68 12.60 9.26
CA TYR A 270 -2.18 12.41 7.90
C TYR A 270 -1.59 13.40 6.89
N VAL A 271 -1.64 14.72 7.14
CA VAL A 271 -1.18 15.72 6.17
C VAL A 271 0.33 15.63 5.94
N LYS A 272 1.08 15.25 6.98
CA LYS A 272 2.51 14.95 6.86
C LYS A 272 2.77 13.75 5.94
N MET A 273 2.01 12.66 6.11
CA MET A 273 2.15 11.45 5.31
C MET A 273 1.47 11.50 3.93
N HIS A 274 0.53 12.43 3.73
CA HIS A 274 -0.13 12.71 2.46
C HIS A 274 0.78 13.49 1.52
N SER A 275 1.81 14.18 2.04
CA SER A 275 2.73 15.02 1.28
C SER A 275 3.82 14.22 0.54
N ILE A 276 3.50 13.03 0.01
CA ILE A 276 4.30 12.40 -1.07
C ILE A 276 3.97 13.10 -2.41
N GLU A 277 3.75 14.41 -2.38
CA GLU A 277 3.50 15.26 -3.56
C GLU A 277 4.80 15.66 -4.25
N ASN A 278 5.91 15.64 -3.52
CA ASN A 278 7.21 15.90 -4.11
C ASN A 278 7.70 14.60 -4.75
N GLN A 279 7.79 14.59 -6.08
CA GLN A 279 8.27 13.50 -6.93
C GLN A 279 9.73 13.10 -6.66
N GLU A 280 10.28 13.46 -5.51
CA GLU A 280 11.64 13.19 -5.10
C GLU A 280 11.83 11.67 -4.87
N ALA A 281 13.01 11.19 -5.23
CA ALA A 281 13.36 9.78 -5.12
C ALA A 281 13.60 9.34 -3.66
N PHE A 282 13.70 10.30 -2.73
CA PHE A 282 14.14 10.07 -1.35
C PHE A 282 13.15 10.64 -0.34
N LYS A 283 13.08 10.00 0.83
CA LYS A 283 12.25 10.45 1.94
C LYS A 283 12.90 11.63 2.65
N LEU A 284 12.08 12.57 3.06
CA LEU A 284 12.46 13.68 3.93
C LEU A 284 12.27 13.26 5.39
N LEU A 285 13.38 13.24 6.15
CA LEU A 285 13.42 12.81 7.56
C LEU A 285 12.42 13.56 8.46
N ASP A 286 12.03 14.79 8.12
CA ASP A 286 11.16 15.63 8.96
C ASP A 286 9.67 15.53 8.62
N THR A 287 9.32 15.07 7.42
CA THR A 287 7.93 15.08 6.91
C THR A 287 7.35 13.69 6.70
N ASP A 288 8.18 12.68 6.42
CA ASP A 288 7.68 11.39 5.90
C ASP A 288 7.52 10.31 6.99
N TYR A 289 7.55 10.75 8.24
CA TYR A 289 7.50 9.92 9.43
C TYR A 289 6.45 10.45 10.42
N CYS A 290 5.69 9.55 11.03
CA CYS A 290 4.73 9.91 12.06
C CYS A 290 4.68 8.87 13.19
N TRP A 291 4.45 9.32 14.41
CA TRP A 291 4.30 8.45 15.57
C TRP A 291 2.83 8.03 15.78
N ILE A 292 2.56 6.73 15.79
CA ILE A 292 1.26 6.13 16.06
C ILE A 292 1.44 5.04 17.10
N ARG A 293 0.74 5.14 18.24
CA ARG A 293 0.77 4.15 19.33
C ARG A 293 2.20 3.69 19.68
N ASP A 294 3.08 4.66 19.90
CA ASP A 294 4.50 4.47 20.26
C ASP A 294 5.34 3.75 19.18
N CYS A 295 4.83 3.65 17.96
CA CYS A 295 5.56 3.18 16.78
C CYS A 295 5.81 4.33 15.80
N LEU A 296 7.04 4.43 15.28
CA LEU A 296 7.37 5.35 14.20
C LEU A 296 6.97 4.73 12.86
N VAL A 297 6.06 5.36 12.14
CA VAL A 297 5.52 4.81 10.90
C VAL A 297 5.98 5.62 9.69
N THR A 298 6.31 4.93 8.60
CA THR A 298 6.57 5.51 7.27
C THR A 298 6.05 4.58 6.17
N PHE A 299 5.96 5.09 4.95
CA PHE A 299 5.42 4.37 3.79
C PHE A 299 6.44 4.28 2.65
N CYS A 300 6.44 3.20 1.87
CA CYS A 300 7.30 3.04 0.71
C CYS A 300 6.55 2.38 -0.46
N ALA A 301 7.19 2.35 -1.63
CA ALA A 301 6.61 1.70 -2.81
C ALA A 301 6.62 0.18 -2.68
N HIS A 302 7.76 -0.48 -2.49
CA HIS A 302 7.91 -1.95 -2.50
C HIS A 302 9.14 -2.41 -1.69
N PHE A 303 9.21 -3.71 -1.38
CA PHE A 303 10.38 -4.36 -0.78
C PHE A 303 10.98 -5.50 -1.62
N ASN A 304 10.59 -5.63 -2.90
CA ASN A 304 11.02 -6.70 -3.80
C ASN A 304 12.55 -6.93 -3.93
N ASP A 305 13.39 -5.95 -3.58
CA ASP A 305 14.84 -6.06 -3.65
C ASP A 305 15.45 -5.80 -2.25
N PRO A 306 16.33 -6.68 -1.74
CA PRO A 306 17.00 -6.50 -0.47
C PRO A 306 17.68 -5.14 -0.29
N ILE A 307 18.17 -4.50 -1.35
CA ILE A 307 18.82 -3.18 -1.22
C ILE A 307 17.83 -2.09 -0.81
N TYR A 308 16.56 -2.21 -1.23
CA TYR A 308 15.51 -1.28 -0.82
C TYR A 308 15.13 -1.47 0.64
N VAL A 309 15.07 -2.73 1.09
CA VAL A 309 14.88 -3.04 2.52
C VAL A 309 16.01 -2.41 3.32
N ALA A 310 17.26 -2.60 2.90
CA ALA A 310 18.44 -2.03 3.55
C ALA A 310 18.36 -0.49 3.66
N HIS A 311 18.00 0.18 2.57
CA HIS A 311 17.84 1.64 2.55
C HIS A 311 16.71 2.12 3.47
N GLU A 312 15.54 1.49 3.41
CA GLU A 312 14.38 1.87 4.21
C GLU A 312 14.61 1.64 5.72
N VAL A 313 15.26 0.53 6.07
CA VAL A 313 15.69 0.25 7.45
C VAL A 313 16.69 1.28 7.92
N GLU A 314 17.68 1.63 7.09
CA GLU A 314 18.70 2.63 7.43
C GLU A 314 18.09 4.00 7.72
N GLN A 315 17.21 4.48 6.84
CA GLN A 315 16.52 5.75 7.01
C GLN A 315 15.62 5.76 8.27
N MET A 316 14.92 4.66 8.55
CA MET A 316 14.11 4.52 9.77
C MET A 316 14.98 4.61 11.04
N VAL A 317 16.12 3.92 11.06
CA VAL A 317 17.05 3.93 12.20
C VAL A 317 17.68 5.30 12.40
N GLU A 318 18.10 5.96 11.31
CA GLU A 318 18.61 7.32 11.33
C GLU A 318 17.57 8.27 11.95
N LYS A 319 16.31 8.19 11.50
CA LYS A 319 15.21 8.99 12.04
C LYS A 319 14.96 8.73 13.52
N MET A 320 14.89 7.47 13.94
CA MET A 320 14.71 7.10 15.34
C MET A 320 15.80 7.66 16.26
N ARG A 321 17.05 7.59 15.81
CA ARG A 321 18.22 8.12 16.53
C ARG A 321 18.20 9.65 16.54
N HIS A 322 17.84 10.28 15.43
CA HIS A 322 17.70 11.73 15.32
C HIS A 322 16.64 12.28 16.27
N ASP A 323 15.49 11.61 16.40
CA ASP A 323 14.42 11.99 17.34
C ASP A 323 14.81 11.75 18.82
N GLY A 324 15.98 11.16 19.09
CA GLY A 324 16.50 10.96 20.44
C GLY A 324 15.78 9.86 21.23
N HIS A 325 15.14 8.91 20.55
CA HIS A 325 14.47 7.77 21.19
C HIS A 325 15.42 6.58 21.33
N PRO A 326 16.02 6.33 22.52
CA PRO A 326 17.03 5.28 22.71
C PRO A 326 16.46 3.88 22.52
N GLU A 327 15.16 3.70 22.76
CA GLU A 327 14.43 2.46 22.51
C GLU A 327 13.16 2.78 21.71
N SER A 328 13.07 2.34 20.46
CA SER A 328 11.98 2.67 19.54
C SER A 328 11.64 1.50 18.63
N VAL A 329 10.39 1.46 18.15
CA VAL A 329 9.90 0.48 17.16
C VAL A 329 9.34 1.27 15.99
N GLY A 330 9.59 0.79 14.79
CA GLY A 330 9.22 1.42 13.55
C GLY A 330 8.51 0.44 12.64
N ILE A 331 7.58 0.95 11.86
CA ILE A 331 6.74 0.22 10.93
C ILE A 331 6.93 0.86 9.56
N ILE A 332 7.37 0.08 8.58
CA ILE A 332 7.52 0.52 7.20
C ILE A 332 6.50 -0.26 6.37
N LEU A 333 5.44 0.42 5.91
CA LEU A 333 4.38 -0.19 5.09
C LEU A 333 4.59 0.10 3.61
N SER A 334 4.44 -0.93 2.79
CA SER A 334 4.58 -0.85 1.35
C SER A 334 3.22 -0.86 0.63
N SER A 335 3.14 -0.13 -0.49
CA SER A 335 2.01 -0.22 -1.43
C SER A 335 1.79 -1.62 -2.01
N GLN A 336 2.82 -2.47 -2.02
CA GLN A 336 2.78 -3.87 -2.50
C GLN A 336 2.25 -4.86 -1.45
N GLN A 337 1.61 -4.36 -0.38
CA GLN A 337 1.06 -5.16 0.69
C GLN A 337 2.14 -5.94 1.44
N GLU A 338 3.24 -5.24 1.73
CA GLU A 338 4.38 -5.78 2.46
C GLU A 338 4.71 -4.88 3.65
N LEU A 339 5.36 -5.45 4.66
CA LEU A 339 5.71 -4.80 5.92
C LEU A 339 7.15 -5.16 6.32
N VAL A 340 7.88 -4.16 6.80
CA VAL A 340 9.12 -4.37 7.58
C VAL A 340 8.97 -3.65 8.92
N VAL A 341 9.33 -4.33 10.00
CA VAL A 341 9.37 -3.77 11.35
C VAL A 341 10.81 -3.57 11.77
N VAL A 342 11.13 -2.41 12.32
CA VAL A 342 12.47 -2.04 12.80
C VAL A 342 12.42 -1.79 14.29
N ALA A 343 13.42 -2.22 15.04
CA ALA A 343 13.57 -1.91 16.45
C ALA A 343 14.99 -1.42 16.73
N VAL A 344 15.07 -0.28 17.42
CA VAL A 344 16.33 0.27 17.94
C VAL A 344 16.31 0.13 19.46
N ASP A 345 17.43 -0.37 20.00
CA ASP A 345 17.65 -0.65 21.42
C ASP A 345 19.09 -0.24 21.76
N GLY A 346 19.26 1.02 22.14
CA GLY A 346 20.55 1.68 22.24
C GLY A 346 21.30 1.67 20.91
N HIS A 347 22.43 0.98 20.86
CA HIS A 347 23.23 0.81 19.64
C HIS A 347 22.78 -0.35 18.77
N LYS A 348 21.95 -1.27 19.29
CA LYS A 348 21.53 -2.46 18.55
C LYS A 348 20.37 -2.14 17.63
N THR A 349 20.50 -2.58 16.39
CA THR A 349 19.47 -2.45 15.35
C THR A 349 18.94 -3.84 15.03
N ARG A 350 17.62 -4.00 15.04
CA ARG A 350 16.93 -5.24 14.65
C ARG A 350 15.86 -4.92 13.62
N HIS A 351 15.60 -5.81 12.69
CA HIS A 351 14.41 -5.69 11.86
C HIS A 351 13.85 -7.06 11.46
N SER A 352 12.58 -7.10 11.10
CA SER A 352 11.94 -8.31 10.58
C SER A 352 12.43 -8.60 9.16
N PRO A 353 12.29 -9.84 8.66
CA PRO A 353 12.24 -10.05 7.21
C PRO A 353 11.08 -9.26 6.59
N VAL A 354 11.02 -9.20 5.26
CA VAL A 354 9.85 -8.66 4.55
C VAL A 354 8.66 -9.58 4.82
N LEU A 355 7.61 -9.03 5.41
CA LEU A 355 6.40 -9.77 5.77
C LEU A 355 5.26 -9.41 4.83
N ASP A 356 4.59 -10.42 4.29
CA ASP A 356 3.36 -10.20 3.52
C ASP A 356 2.21 -9.82 4.46
N ILE A 357 1.39 -8.84 4.06
CA ILE A 357 0.17 -8.45 4.78
C ILE A 357 -1.10 -8.74 3.97
N ARG A 358 -1.00 -9.41 2.81
CA ARG A 358 -2.13 -9.84 1.97
C ARG A 358 -3.12 -10.72 2.72
N THR A 359 -4.29 -10.84 2.10
CA THR A 359 -5.29 -11.83 2.52
C THR A 359 -4.86 -13.21 2.03
N THR A 360 -4.82 -14.19 2.94
CA THR A 360 -4.66 -15.60 2.53
C THR A 360 -6.03 -16.28 2.48
N PRO A 361 -6.23 -17.26 1.59
CA PRO A 361 -7.39 -18.14 1.67
C PRO A 361 -7.49 -18.74 3.08
N ARG A 362 -8.70 -18.75 3.66
CA ARG A 362 -8.92 -19.22 5.04
C ARG A 362 -8.55 -20.69 5.27
N SER A 363 -8.34 -21.47 4.21
CA SER A 363 -7.84 -22.85 4.31
C SER A 363 -6.38 -22.92 4.75
N GLU A 364 -5.61 -21.85 4.57
CA GLU A 364 -4.18 -21.82 4.88
C GLU A 364 -3.92 -21.34 6.30
N ASN A 365 -4.66 -20.32 6.77
CA ASN A 365 -4.47 -19.74 8.11
C ASN A 365 -5.80 -19.44 8.82
N PRO A 366 -5.87 -19.62 10.16
CA PRO A 366 -7.01 -19.17 10.97
C PRO A 366 -7.27 -17.68 10.76
N GLY A 367 -8.53 -17.34 10.41
CA GLY A 367 -8.91 -15.96 10.09
C GLY A 367 -8.39 -15.42 8.75
N GLY A 368 -7.54 -16.17 8.03
CA GLY A 368 -6.90 -15.75 6.76
C GLY A 368 -5.82 -14.68 6.92
N ALA A 369 -5.34 -14.45 8.15
CA ALA A 369 -4.33 -13.43 8.46
C ALA A 369 -2.91 -14.00 8.31
N THR A 370 -2.02 -13.26 7.64
CA THR A 370 -0.58 -13.56 7.59
C THR A 370 0.13 -13.14 8.87
N ASP A 371 1.34 -13.65 9.09
CA ASP A 371 2.18 -13.23 10.22
C ASP A 371 2.46 -11.72 10.23
N GLY A 372 2.67 -11.13 9.04
CA GLY A 372 2.82 -9.67 8.90
C GLY A 372 1.58 -8.91 9.35
N ARG A 373 0.39 -9.45 9.06
CA ARG A 373 -0.88 -8.85 9.48
C ARG A 373 -1.07 -8.94 11.00
N LEU A 374 -0.79 -10.10 11.58
CA LEU A 374 -0.83 -10.31 13.03
C LEU A 374 0.14 -9.37 13.75
N LEU A 375 1.37 -9.26 13.26
CA LEU A 375 2.39 -8.37 13.81
C LEU A 375 2.01 -6.89 13.70
N LEU A 376 1.50 -6.44 12.54
CA LEU A 376 1.04 -5.07 12.35
C LEU A 376 -0.05 -4.69 13.35
N THR A 377 -1.09 -5.52 13.45
CA THR A 377 -2.21 -5.29 14.37
C THR A 377 -1.76 -5.35 15.82
N TYR A 378 -0.80 -6.22 16.15
CA TYR A 378 -0.20 -6.31 17.48
C TYR A 378 0.57 -5.04 17.86
N LEU A 379 1.49 -4.57 17.01
CA LEU A 379 2.28 -3.37 17.27
C LEU A 379 1.41 -2.12 17.38
N LEU A 380 0.32 -2.07 16.60
CA LEU A 380 -0.66 -1.01 16.65
C LEU A 380 -1.72 -1.22 17.74
N SER A 381 -1.68 -2.29 18.52
CA SER A 381 -2.58 -2.45 19.66
C SER A 381 -2.15 -1.51 20.80
N PRO A 382 -3.07 -1.09 21.69
CA PRO A 382 -2.70 -0.22 22.80
C PRO A 382 -1.54 -0.81 23.63
N PRO A 383 -0.57 -0.02 24.09
CA PRO A 383 0.57 -0.49 24.89
C PRO A 383 0.16 -1.21 26.19
N LEU A 384 -1.09 -1.03 26.64
CA LEU A 384 -1.64 -1.63 27.85
C LEU A 384 -2.20 -3.03 27.63
N THR A 385 -2.44 -3.41 26.37
CA THR A 385 -2.99 -4.72 25.99
C THR A 385 -1.92 -5.63 25.40
N VAL A 386 -0.68 -5.14 25.27
CA VAL A 386 0.42 -5.81 24.58
C VAL A 386 1.59 -5.99 25.53
N SER A 387 2.14 -7.20 25.56
CA SER A 387 3.42 -7.45 26.24
C SER A 387 4.53 -6.64 25.55
N PRO A 388 5.48 -6.06 26.29
CA PRO A 388 6.65 -5.46 25.66
C PRO A 388 7.39 -6.49 24.82
N LEU A 389 8.02 -6.04 23.72
CA LEU A 389 8.81 -6.92 22.85
C LEU A 389 9.82 -7.73 23.69
N PRO A 390 10.11 -9.00 23.35
CA PRO A 390 10.86 -9.90 24.23
C PRO A 390 12.25 -9.41 24.65
N TRP A 391 12.87 -8.58 23.81
CA TRP A 391 14.18 -7.96 24.02
C TRP A 391 14.13 -6.53 24.57
N ARG A 392 12.95 -5.91 24.67
CA ARG A 392 12.86 -4.61 25.32
C ARG A 392 13.00 -4.79 26.82
N THR A 393 13.92 -4.03 27.41
CA THR A 393 13.92 -3.84 28.85
C THR A 393 12.58 -3.24 29.23
N GLN A 394 11.83 -3.90 30.12
CA GLN A 394 10.54 -3.41 30.55
C GLN A 394 10.70 -1.93 30.93
N PRO A 395 9.92 -0.99 30.33
CA PRO A 395 9.97 0.39 30.79
C PRO A 395 9.71 0.31 32.29
N ARG A 396 10.62 0.84 33.11
CA ARG A 396 10.40 0.93 34.56
C ARG A 396 9.04 1.58 34.73
N MET A 397 8.02 0.78 35.02
CA MET A 397 6.73 1.31 35.40
C MET A 397 7.04 2.14 36.64
N LEU A 398 7.03 3.47 36.47
CA LEU A 398 6.98 4.37 37.60
C LEU A 398 5.84 3.83 38.46
N PRO A 399 6.10 3.44 39.72
CA PRO A 399 5.07 2.88 40.58
C PRO A 399 3.94 3.89 40.58
N CYS A 400 2.83 3.52 39.94
CA CYS A 400 1.63 4.35 39.96
C CYS A 400 1.28 4.46 41.44
N PHE A 401 1.40 5.67 41.98
CA PHE A 401 0.94 5.98 43.32
C PHE A 401 -0.47 5.41 43.49
N PRO A 402 -0.76 4.67 44.57
CA PRO A 402 -2.08 4.10 44.81
C PRO A 402 -3.00 5.23 45.25
N HIS A 403 -3.36 6.12 44.33
CA HIS A 403 -4.53 6.94 44.52
C HIS A 403 -5.72 6.01 44.36
N SER A 404 -6.41 5.77 45.47
CA SER A 404 -7.66 5.03 45.57
C SER A 404 -8.76 5.78 44.82
N ILE A 405 -8.66 5.86 43.50
CA ILE A 405 -9.82 6.12 42.67
C ILE A 405 -10.62 4.82 42.78
N ILE A 406 -11.79 4.89 43.40
CA ILE A 406 -12.77 3.80 43.42
C ILE A 406 -12.96 3.39 41.96
N LYS A 407 -12.38 2.23 41.59
CA LYS A 407 -12.50 1.70 40.23
C LYS A 407 -13.94 1.26 40.08
N LEU A 408 -14.68 1.89 39.17
CA LEU A 408 -15.97 1.36 38.73
C LEU A 408 -15.75 -0.08 38.27
N PRO A 409 -16.62 -1.03 38.67
CA PRO A 409 -16.55 -2.39 38.15
C PRO A 409 -16.57 -2.39 36.62
N PRO A 410 -15.76 -3.23 35.94
CA PRO A 410 -15.72 -3.31 34.48
C PRO A 410 -17.11 -3.48 33.86
N GLU A 411 -18.01 -4.19 34.53
CA GLU A 411 -19.38 -4.45 34.10
C GLU A 411 -20.20 -3.16 34.06
N VAL A 412 -20.03 -2.28 35.05
CA VAL A 412 -20.69 -0.97 35.10
C VAL A 412 -20.15 -0.07 33.98
N LEU A 413 -18.83 -0.09 33.75
CA LEU A 413 -18.22 0.66 32.65
C LEU A 413 -18.68 0.13 31.28
N GLN A 414 -18.85 -1.18 31.12
CA GLN A 414 -19.42 -1.76 29.90
C GLN A 414 -20.86 -1.31 29.68
N ILE A 415 -21.68 -1.26 30.74
CA ILE A 415 -23.05 -0.73 30.67
C ILE A 415 -23.02 0.75 30.26
N ILE A 416 -22.19 1.57 30.89
CA ILE A 416 -22.04 2.99 30.52
C ILE A 416 -21.67 3.11 29.05
N ILE A 417 -20.58 2.45 28.64
CA ILE A 417 -20.10 2.45 27.25
C ILE A 417 -21.20 2.02 26.30
N ARG A 418 -22.02 1.02 26.68
CA ARG A 418 -23.13 0.53 25.86
C ARG A 418 -24.16 1.62 25.54
N PHE A 419 -24.47 2.52 26.46
CA PHE A 419 -25.54 3.51 26.30
C PHE A 419 -25.07 4.90 25.84
N VAL A 420 -23.77 5.15 25.74
CA VAL A 420 -23.28 6.45 25.25
C VAL A 420 -23.32 6.55 23.73
N ASP A 421 -23.57 7.76 23.22
CA ASP A 421 -23.41 8.10 21.81
C ASP A 421 -21.92 8.03 21.37
N MET A 422 -21.65 8.12 20.07
CA MET A 422 -20.29 8.00 19.53
C MET A 422 -19.35 9.12 19.94
N GLY A 423 -19.83 10.36 20.11
CA GLY A 423 -19.01 11.48 20.56
C GLY A 423 -18.59 11.31 22.01
N THR A 424 -19.53 10.87 22.86
CA THR A 424 -19.25 10.53 24.25
C THR A 424 -18.35 9.29 24.36
N TYR A 425 -18.57 8.25 23.56
CA TYR A 425 -17.71 7.06 23.48
C TYR A 425 -16.25 7.45 23.18
N LEU A 426 -16.04 8.31 22.18
CA LEU A 426 -14.74 8.83 21.80
C LEU A 426 -14.06 9.64 22.93
N THR A 427 -14.87 10.39 23.68
CA THR A 427 -14.38 11.14 24.84
C THR A 427 -13.97 10.20 25.97
N LEU A 428 -14.77 9.15 26.24
CA LEU A 428 -14.48 8.12 27.25
C LEU A 428 -13.16 7.38 26.97
N CYS A 429 -12.84 7.10 25.71
CA CYS A 429 -11.55 6.52 25.31
C CYS A 429 -10.34 7.35 25.79
N ARG A 430 -10.52 8.63 26.10
CA ARG A 430 -9.46 9.54 26.55
C ARG A 430 -9.42 9.76 28.06
N VAL A 431 -10.44 9.30 28.80
CA VAL A 431 -10.60 9.60 30.23
C VAL A 431 -9.58 8.85 31.09
N SER A 432 -9.43 7.54 30.86
CA SER A 432 -8.48 6.73 31.62
C SER A 432 -8.08 5.47 30.87
N ARG A 433 -6.97 4.86 31.30
CA ARG A 433 -6.46 3.60 30.77
C ARG A 433 -7.48 2.46 30.88
N SER A 434 -8.21 2.37 31.99
CA SER A 434 -9.21 1.32 32.23
C SER A 434 -10.48 1.50 31.40
N VAL A 435 -10.93 2.74 31.20
CA VAL A 435 -12.07 3.01 30.32
C VAL A 435 -11.69 2.75 28.87
N HIS A 436 -10.49 3.21 28.46
CA HIS A 436 -9.95 2.94 27.13
C HIS A 436 -9.86 1.44 26.83
N SER A 437 -9.38 0.61 27.75
CA SER A 437 -9.32 -0.84 27.52
C SER A 437 -10.70 -1.48 27.29
N ILE A 438 -11.76 -0.98 27.94
CA ILE A 438 -13.12 -1.50 27.74
C ILE A 438 -13.69 -1.03 26.41
N CYS A 439 -13.47 0.23 26.03
CA CYS A 439 -13.80 0.70 24.68
C CYS A 439 -13.05 -0.14 23.63
N VAL A 440 -11.76 -0.42 23.86
CA VAL A 440 -10.96 -1.24 22.94
C VAL A 440 -11.50 -2.65 22.80
N ALA A 441 -12.04 -3.24 23.86
CA ALA A 441 -12.66 -4.56 23.79
C ALA A 441 -14.01 -4.57 23.05
N ASN A 442 -14.65 -3.41 22.85
CA ASN A 442 -15.99 -3.27 22.29
C ASN A 442 -15.99 -2.31 21.09
N PRO A 443 -15.40 -2.71 19.95
CA PRO A 443 -15.27 -1.84 18.77
C PRO A 443 -16.65 -1.36 18.29
N ARG A 444 -16.75 -0.09 17.85
CA ARG A 444 -18.00 0.53 17.42
C ARG A 444 -17.92 1.13 16.03
N VAL A 445 -19.02 1.00 15.28
CA VAL A 445 -19.27 1.67 14.00
C VAL A 445 -20.64 2.32 14.05
N GLY A 446 -20.69 3.65 14.09
CA GLY A 446 -21.95 4.37 14.33
C GLY A 446 -22.64 3.91 15.63
N PRO A 447 -23.96 3.67 15.64
CA PRO A 447 -24.68 3.21 16.84
C PRO A 447 -24.52 1.70 17.12
N TYR A 448 -23.57 1.02 16.48
CA TYR A 448 -23.42 -0.43 16.56
C TYR A 448 -22.12 -0.83 17.25
N THR A 449 -22.23 -1.63 18.31
CA THR A 449 -21.10 -2.32 18.94
C THR A 449 -20.89 -3.66 18.25
N ILE A 450 -19.74 -3.86 17.63
CA ILE A 450 -19.42 -5.05 16.83
C ILE A 450 -19.05 -6.20 17.75
N LEU A 451 -19.67 -7.36 17.53
CA LEU A 451 -19.41 -8.57 18.30
C LEU A 451 -18.49 -9.52 17.54
N HIS A 452 -18.90 -9.95 16.34
CA HIS A 452 -18.15 -10.87 15.50
C HIS A 452 -18.62 -10.81 14.06
N ARG A 453 -17.75 -11.21 13.14
CA ARG A 453 -18.06 -11.37 11.72
C ARG A 453 -18.97 -12.59 11.50
N ILE A 454 -19.95 -12.48 10.60
CA ILE A 454 -20.81 -13.61 10.24
C ILE A 454 -20.04 -14.56 9.31
N PRO A 455 -19.97 -15.86 9.62
CA PRO A 455 -19.32 -16.83 8.76
C PRO A 455 -19.87 -16.79 7.33
N GLY A 456 -18.97 -16.85 6.35
CA GLY A 456 -19.33 -16.86 4.94
C GLY A 456 -19.60 -15.48 4.33
N PHE A 457 -19.50 -14.37 5.07
CA PHE A 457 -19.66 -13.01 4.54
C PHE A 457 -18.46 -12.15 4.89
N GLU A 458 -17.98 -11.29 4.00
CA GLU A 458 -16.77 -10.46 4.22
C GLU A 458 -17.03 -9.20 5.04
N THR A 459 -18.15 -8.56 4.76
CA THR A 459 -18.51 -7.26 5.33
C THR A 459 -19.64 -7.32 6.34
N ILE A 460 -20.19 -8.52 6.59
CA ILE A 460 -21.36 -8.67 7.47
C ILE A 460 -20.94 -9.08 8.88
N PHE A 461 -21.42 -8.33 9.87
CA PHE A 461 -21.12 -8.51 11.29
C PHE A 461 -22.39 -8.61 12.13
N ALA A 462 -22.34 -9.46 13.16
CA ALA A 462 -23.24 -9.36 14.30
C ALA A 462 -22.84 -8.16 15.15
N ALA A 463 -23.82 -7.32 15.48
CA ALA A 463 -23.63 -6.15 16.29
C ALA A 463 -24.80 -5.92 17.25
N GLN A 464 -24.56 -5.16 18.32
CA GLN A 464 -25.60 -4.66 19.22
C GLN A 464 -25.85 -3.19 18.93
N SER A 465 -27.12 -2.82 18.73
CA SER A 465 -27.51 -1.42 18.56
C SER A 465 -27.62 -0.72 19.93
N THR A 466 -27.18 0.54 19.99
CA THR A 466 -27.39 1.43 21.15
C THR A 466 -28.82 1.91 21.28
N ASP A 467 -29.58 1.93 20.18
CA ASP A 467 -30.86 2.65 20.09
C ASP A 467 -32.04 1.78 20.55
N ASP A 468 -31.91 0.46 20.46
CA ASP A 468 -33.05 -0.46 20.63
C ASP A 468 -33.37 -0.80 22.10
N GLY A 469 -32.63 -0.28 23.10
CA GLY A 469 -32.86 -0.51 24.54
C GLY A 469 -32.59 -1.94 25.03
N ASP A 470 -33.04 -2.94 24.28
CA ASP A 470 -32.98 -4.37 24.60
C ASP A 470 -31.63 -5.02 24.26
N GLY A 471 -30.73 -4.32 23.54
CA GLY A 471 -29.49 -4.91 23.03
C GLY A 471 -29.71 -6.04 22.04
N ALA A 472 -30.82 -5.99 21.31
CA ALA A 472 -31.14 -6.96 20.29
C ALA A 472 -29.96 -7.09 19.30
N LEU A 473 -29.58 -8.34 19.03
CA LEU A 473 -28.55 -8.65 18.07
C LEU A 473 -29.04 -8.28 16.65
N LYS A 474 -28.25 -7.47 15.95
CA LYS A 474 -28.49 -7.04 14.57
C LYS A 474 -27.39 -7.56 13.67
N MET A 475 -27.73 -7.70 12.39
CA MET A 475 -26.77 -7.92 11.32
C MET A 475 -26.55 -6.60 10.60
N ILE A 476 -25.29 -6.20 10.46
CA ILE A 476 -24.91 -5.01 9.70
C ILE A 476 -23.91 -5.41 8.62
N ASP A 477 -24.07 -4.82 7.44
CA ASP A 477 -23.13 -4.85 6.32
C ASP A 477 -22.31 -3.57 6.36
N LEU A 478 -20.99 -3.68 6.47
CA LEU A 478 -20.10 -2.52 6.46
C LEU A 478 -19.69 -2.20 5.03
N GLN A 479 -20.08 -1.02 4.54
CA GLN A 479 -19.77 -0.56 3.20
C GLN A 479 -18.73 0.54 3.25
N CYS A 480 -17.71 0.44 2.40
CA CYS A 480 -16.73 1.51 2.24
C CYS A 480 -17.27 2.50 1.19
N SER A 481 -17.71 3.71 1.61
CA SER A 481 -18.42 4.66 0.75
C SER A 481 -17.50 5.49 -0.17
N SER A 482 -16.21 5.58 0.14
CA SER A 482 -15.21 6.22 -0.72
C SER A 482 -13.86 5.52 -0.60
N LEU A 483 -13.25 5.21 -1.75
CA LEU A 483 -11.87 4.73 -1.84
C LEU A 483 -10.88 5.85 -2.20
N ARG A 484 -11.38 7.06 -2.52
CA ARG A 484 -10.57 8.18 -3.00
C ARG A 484 -10.25 9.22 -1.93
N HIS A 485 -11.05 9.27 -0.86
CA HIS A 485 -10.89 10.25 0.22
C HIS A 485 -11.33 9.60 1.52
N TYR A 486 -10.37 8.97 2.23
CA TYR A 486 -10.58 8.24 3.48
C TYR A 486 -11.51 7.04 3.31
N ALA A 487 -11.07 5.85 3.72
CA ALA A 487 -11.99 4.71 3.80
C ALA A 487 -13.06 5.02 4.86
N ALA A 488 -14.19 5.60 4.43
CA ALA A 488 -15.35 5.88 5.26
C ALA A 488 -16.21 4.63 5.29
N TRP A 489 -16.48 4.11 6.49
CA TRP A 489 -17.26 2.89 6.64
C TRP A 489 -18.65 3.22 7.15
N GLU A 490 -19.64 2.77 6.41
CA GLU A 490 -21.04 3.02 6.69
C GLU A 490 -21.74 1.70 7.02
N PRO A 491 -22.38 1.60 8.20
CA PRO A 491 -23.12 0.42 8.56
C PRO A 491 -24.51 0.44 7.89
N ARG A 492 -24.79 -0.58 7.07
CA ARG A 492 -26.11 -0.85 6.50
C ARG A 492 -26.77 -2.00 7.25
N LYS A 493 -27.93 -1.76 7.87
CA LYS A 493 -28.68 -2.81 8.57
C LYS A 493 -29.24 -3.82 7.58
N ILE A 494 -29.06 -5.11 7.86
CA ILE A 494 -29.56 -6.21 7.03
C ILE A 494 -30.84 -6.76 7.65
N ALA A 495 -31.90 -6.85 6.85
CA ALA A 495 -33.14 -7.50 7.30
C ALA A 495 -32.95 -9.03 7.38
N PRO A 496 -33.63 -9.74 8.30
CA PRO A 496 -33.47 -11.20 8.44
C PRO A 496 -33.64 -11.97 7.13
N GLY A 497 -34.61 -11.61 6.28
CA GLY A 497 -34.83 -12.26 4.98
C GLY A 497 -33.74 -11.97 3.93
N GLU A 498 -33.10 -10.80 3.98
CA GLU A 498 -32.03 -10.42 3.06
C GLU A 498 -30.77 -11.29 3.27
N LEU A 499 -30.48 -11.67 4.52
CA LEU A 499 -29.34 -12.52 4.83
C LEU A 499 -29.48 -13.92 4.19
N ASP A 500 -30.68 -14.50 4.24
CA ASP A 500 -30.93 -15.81 3.64
C ASP A 500 -30.89 -15.75 2.11
N ASP A 501 -31.29 -14.63 1.51
CA ASP A 501 -31.14 -14.40 0.08
C ASP A 501 -29.66 -14.26 -0.31
N LEU A 502 -28.87 -13.55 0.49
CA LEU A 502 -27.41 -13.44 0.29
C LEU A 502 -26.72 -14.81 0.43
N ARG A 503 -27.14 -15.65 1.38
CA ARG A 503 -26.64 -17.03 1.51
C ARG A 503 -26.98 -17.86 0.28
N ARG A 504 -28.22 -17.77 -0.21
CA ARG A 504 -28.67 -18.49 -1.42
C ARG A 504 -27.89 -18.08 -2.67
N ARG A 505 -27.62 -16.78 -2.85
CA ARG A 505 -26.80 -16.28 -3.97
C ARG A 505 -25.36 -16.79 -3.92
N LYS A 506 -24.78 -17.00 -2.74
CA LYS A 506 -23.43 -17.56 -2.58
C LYS A 506 -23.30 -19.04 -2.91
N ILE A 507 -24.39 -19.81 -2.84
CA ILE A 507 -24.40 -21.26 -3.08
C ILE A 507 -24.49 -21.57 -4.59
N ILE A 508 -24.91 -20.62 -5.41
CA ILE A 508 -24.78 -20.74 -6.86
C ILE A 508 -23.30 -20.51 -7.15
N PRO A 509 -22.53 -21.53 -7.56
CA PRO A 509 -21.16 -21.31 -7.98
C PRO A 509 -21.25 -20.34 -9.17
N CYS A 510 -20.47 -19.26 -9.14
CA CYS A 510 -20.08 -18.60 -10.39
C CYS A 510 -19.30 -19.65 -11.19
N THR A 511 -20.05 -20.47 -11.93
CA THR A 511 -19.54 -21.22 -13.06
C THR A 511 -19.61 -20.22 -14.19
N ASP A 512 -18.43 -19.85 -14.66
CA ASP A 512 -18.15 -18.91 -15.76
C ASP A 512 -18.32 -17.41 -15.42
N MET A 513 -17.21 -16.78 -15.04
CA MET A 513 -16.83 -15.42 -15.46
C MET A 513 -15.32 -15.23 -15.36
#